data_AF-A0A5Q4GTK4-F1
#
_entry.id   AF-A0A5Q4GTK4-F1
#
_cell.length_a   1.000
_cell.length_b   1.000
_cell.length_c   1.000
_cell.angle_alpha   90.00
_cell.angle_beta   90.00
_cell.angle_gamma   90.00
#
_symmetry.space_group_name_H-M   'P 1'
#
loop_
_entity.id
_entity.type
_entity.pdbx_description
1 polymer ?
#
loop_
_entity_poly.entity_id
_entity_poly.type
_entity_poly.pdbx_seq_one_letter_code
_entity_poly.pdbx_strand_id
1 'polypeptide(L)'
;MLRTLKCFRRLPILPNNRMHGSRRPGRFRMDGHHRRPSDAGRYVARNTMSSGTPDYTKTIRFQLGAGGKISAQMGAVIDIAERLHPHADWAKFRKIPYDRIAPIRNWLTHRFSVEPPQTPVAGLWFGLCHTKHGSKSADLYVSASTRFSADDPTFRWSRDPEYQPDYCFARSKVLWKIYQHAHRKPGGLKETAERPLCFAYAAFVIARLMSELDPRLFLNHHGSAGVAVGIEHGEAMLLGELNNDGFRLAEDNGRWQRPLQPVNEKLIDRDSFWTMISEAMAATHGNLDAFEKTLTRELIERTHKEIREFSRQFCELLEETCNWDVYGAATAIGCGSEDGFLDFRRWIVFQGRRQFVKILADPDYLGSYARNSDPIEHWYSEFHPGVVYEKVTGRNLRNWKVSPFPTGHNPYLTDKQIAKRFPKLWKRTRRAA
;
A
#
# COMPACT_ATOMS: atom_id res chain seq x y z
N MET A 1 -14.10 26.51 -41.15
CA MET A 1 -14.25 25.68 -42.37
C MET A 1 -13.04 24.76 -42.48
N LEU A 2 -13.10 23.55 -41.91
CA LEU A 2 -13.43 22.28 -42.60
C LEU A 2 -12.41 21.87 -43.68
N ARG A 3 -11.53 20.90 -43.37
CA ARG A 3 -11.70 19.50 -43.81
C ARG A 3 -10.62 18.56 -43.25
N THR A 4 -11.12 17.51 -42.60
CA THR A 4 -10.52 16.20 -42.29
C THR A 4 -10.18 15.40 -43.54
N LEU A 5 -9.19 14.49 -43.46
CA LEU A 5 -9.33 13.08 -43.88
C LEU A 5 -8.14 12.19 -43.47
N LYS A 6 -8.51 11.03 -42.92
CA LYS A 6 -7.70 9.86 -42.55
C LYS A 6 -7.02 9.23 -43.78
N CYS A 7 -5.88 8.55 -43.60
CA CYS A 7 -5.61 7.30 -44.31
C CYS A 7 -4.57 6.41 -43.62
N PHE A 8 -4.99 5.19 -43.32
CA PHE A 8 -4.23 4.02 -42.93
C PHE A 8 -3.18 3.64 -43.98
N ARG A 9 -2.00 3.14 -43.55
CA ARG A 9 -1.18 2.23 -44.37
C ARG A 9 -0.79 0.98 -43.57
N ARG A 10 -1.23 -0.16 -44.12
CA ARG A 10 -0.86 -1.54 -43.79
C ARG A 10 0.60 -1.79 -44.14
N LEU A 11 1.30 -2.60 -43.34
CA LEU A 11 2.53 -3.30 -43.71
C LEU A 11 2.24 -4.80 -43.90
N PRO A 12 2.99 -5.49 -44.79
CA PRO A 12 2.58 -6.76 -45.37
C PRO A 12 2.99 -8.00 -44.57
N ILE A 13 2.19 -9.06 -44.73
CA ILE A 13 2.43 -10.45 -44.32
C ILE A 13 3.11 -11.19 -45.47
N LEU A 14 4.16 -11.99 -45.22
CA LEU A 14 4.55 -13.23 -45.94
C LEU A 14 5.70 -13.95 -45.16
N PRO A 15 6.00 -15.25 -45.37
CA PRO A 15 5.22 -16.40 -44.95
C PRO A 15 6.04 -17.46 -44.14
N ASN A 16 5.31 -18.45 -43.64
CA ASN A 16 5.76 -19.64 -42.92
C ASN A 16 6.73 -20.53 -43.73
N ASN A 17 7.75 -21.12 -43.08
CA ASN A 17 8.42 -22.33 -43.60
C ASN A 17 8.84 -23.27 -42.45
N ARG A 18 8.38 -24.52 -42.53
CA ARG A 18 8.79 -25.67 -41.70
C ARG A 18 10.01 -26.35 -42.35
N MET A 19 10.92 -26.92 -41.55
CA MET A 19 11.27 -28.36 -41.52
C MET A 19 12.56 -28.67 -40.73
N HIS A 20 12.50 -29.79 -39.99
CA HIS A 20 13.55 -30.72 -39.54
C HIS A 20 14.61 -30.36 -38.46
N GLY A 21 14.36 -30.85 -37.23
CA GLY A 21 14.96 -32.09 -36.72
C GLY A 21 16.41 -32.08 -36.17
N SER A 22 16.56 -32.18 -34.84
CA SER A 22 17.51 -33.12 -34.22
C SER A 22 17.23 -33.29 -32.71
N ARG A 23 17.23 -34.55 -32.25
CA ARG A 23 17.06 -34.95 -30.85
C ARG A 23 18.37 -34.81 -30.08
N ARG A 24 18.32 -34.32 -28.83
CA ARG A 24 19.21 -34.75 -27.74
C ARG A 24 18.40 -34.89 -26.43
N PRO A 25 18.67 -35.89 -25.58
CA PRO A 25 17.83 -36.22 -24.43
C PRO A 25 18.31 -35.56 -23.13
N GLY A 26 17.37 -35.34 -22.21
CA GLY A 26 17.64 -35.44 -20.77
C GLY A 26 17.96 -34.15 -20.00
N ARG A 27 16.97 -33.27 -19.81
CA ARG A 27 16.77 -32.56 -18.55
C ARG A 27 15.27 -32.42 -18.31
N PHE A 28 14.74 -33.22 -17.38
CA PHE A 28 13.42 -32.97 -16.79
C PHE A 28 13.50 -31.61 -16.08
N ARG A 29 13.10 -30.54 -16.76
CA ARG A 29 12.64 -29.32 -16.09
C ARG A 29 11.24 -29.62 -15.60
N MET A 30 11.09 -29.79 -14.29
CA MET A 30 9.79 -29.61 -13.64
C MET A 30 9.47 -28.12 -13.72
N ASP A 31 8.77 -27.72 -14.79
CA ASP A 31 8.13 -26.42 -14.91
C ASP A 31 6.97 -26.36 -13.91
N GLY A 32 7.30 -26.17 -12.63
CA GLY A 32 6.34 -25.80 -11.61
C GLY A 32 6.05 -24.31 -11.76
N HIS A 33 4.99 -23.96 -12.48
CA HIS A 33 4.47 -22.60 -12.53
C HIS A 33 4.39 -21.99 -11.12
N HIS A 34 5.28 -21.05 -10.83
CA HIS A 34 5.32 -20.28 -9.59
C HIS A 34 4.08 -19.39 -9.54
N ARG A 35 3.20 -19.63 -8.58
CA ARG A 35 2.01 -18.81 -8.36
C ARG A 35 2.21 -17.98 -7.11
N ARG A 36 2.29 -16.66 -7.29
CA ARG A 36 2.22 -15.69 -6.19
C ARG A 36 0.85 -15.84 -5.52
N PRO A 37 0.67 -15.47 -4.23
CA PRO A 37 -0.67 -15.47 -3.62
C PRO A 37 -1.70 -14.61 -4.37
N SER A 38 -1.24 -13.66 -5.21
CA SER A 38 -2.08 -12.94 -6.17
C SER A 38 -2.80 -13.84 -7.21
N ASP A 39 -2.33 -15.08 -7.40
CA ASP A 39 -2.90 -16.09 -8.31
C ASP A 39 -3.76 -17.15 -7.58
N ALA A 40 -3.81 -17.12 -6.24
CA ALA A 40 -4.82 -17.81 -5.47
C ALA A 40 -6.17 -17.10 -5.68
N GLY A 41 -7.28 -17.84 -5.67
CA GLY A 41 -8.57 -17.23 -5.95
C GLY A 41 -8.90 -16.15 -4.93
N ARG A 42 -9.03 -14.89 -5.37
CA ARG A 42 -9.45 -13.76 -4.55
C ARG A 42 -10.71 -14.10 -3.75
N TYR A 43 -10.79 -13.60 -2.52
CA TYR A 43 -12.03 -13.66 -1.75
C TYR A 43 -13.06 -12.77 -2.46
N VAL A 44 -13.94 -13.35 -3.28
CA VAL A 44 -14.99 -12.57 -3.96
C VAL A 44 -16.06 -12.27 -2.92
N ALA A 45 -15.96 -11.09 -2.30
CA ALA A 45 -16.98 -10.53 -1.44
C ALA A 45 -18.28 -10.36 -2.25
N ARG A 46 -19.22 -11.29 -2.06
CA ARG A 46 -20.64 -10.99 -2.26
C ARG A 46 -21.20 -10.74 -0.88
N ASN A 47 -21.51 -9.47 -0.61
CA ASN A 47 -22.03 -8.89 0.63
C ASN A 47 -20.95 -8.35 1.59
N THR A 48 -20.80 -7.02 1.55
CA THR A 48 -20.40 -6.22 2.70
C THR A 48 -21.35 -6.51 3.85
N MET A 49 -20.85 -7.05 4.96
CA MET A 49 -21.66 -7.25 6.16
C MET A 49 -22.14 -5.88 6.67
N SER A 50 -23.46 -5.76 6.90
CA SER A 50 -24.06 -4.56 7.45
C SER A 50 -23.71 -4.39 8.93
N SER A 51 -23.79 -3.15 9.40
CA SER A 51 -23.74 -2.78 10.82
C SER A 51 -24.71 -3.62 11.65
N GLY A 52 -24.18 -4.52 12.48
CA GLY A 52 -24.96 -5.41 13.34
C GLY A 52 -24.35 -6.80 13.57
N THR A 53 -23.25 -7.16 12.91
CA THR A 53 -22.59 -8.46 13.12
C THR A 53 -21.95 -8.56 14.50
N PRO A 54 -22.17 -9.65 15.25
CA PRO A 54 -21.51 -9.89 16.53
C PRO A 54 -20.00 -9.93 16.38
N ASP A 55 -19.30 -9.25 17.29
CA ASP A 55 -17.85 -9.10 17.24
C ASP A 55 -17.15 -10.38 17.73
N TYR A 56 -17.00 -11.36 16.83
CA TYR A 56 -16.27 -12.62 17.08
C TYR A 56 -14.84 -12.35 17.60
N THR A 57 -14.26 -11.22 17.21
CA THR A 57 -12.94 -10.73 17.65
C THR A 57 -12.82 -10.64 19.17
N LYS A 58 -13.86 -10.20 19.89
CA LYS A 58 -13.85 -10.12 21.36
C LYS A 58 -13.74 -11.49 22.01
N THR A 59 -14.46 -12.47 21.47
CA THR A 59 -14.41 -13.85 21.99
C THR A 59 -13.04 -14.46 21.74
N ILE A 60 -12.49 -14.24 20.54
CA ILE A 60 -11.18 -14.75 20.18
C ILE A 60 -10.11 -14.14 21.10
N ARG A 61 -10.14 -12.83 21.37
CA ARG A 61 -9.22 -12.18 22.32
C ARG A 61 -9.35 -12.75 23.73
N PHE A 62 -10.57 -12.85 24.24
CA PHE A 62 -10.80 -13.43 25.56
C PHE A 62 -10.23 -14.85 25.67
N GLN A 63 -10.47 -15.68 24.65
CA GLN A 63 -9.97 -17.05 24.61
C GLN A 63 -8.44 -17.12 24.44
N LEU A 64 -7.82 -16.20 23.70
CA LEU A 64 -6.36 -16.08 23.61
C LEU A 64 -5.75 -15.80 25.00
N GLY A 65 -6.31 -14.85 25.75
CA GLY A 65 -5.86 -14.51 27.10
C GLY A 65 -6.08 -15.62 28.13
N ALA A 66 -7.20 -16.35 28.02
CA ALA A 66 -7.49 -17.50 28.89
C ALA A 66 -6.55 -18.70 28.65
N GLY A 67 -6.03 -18.85 27.43
CA GLY A 67 -5.19 -19.98 27.03
C GLY A 67 -5.95 -21.31 27.00
N GLY A 68 -5.20 -22.42 27.09
CA GLY A 68 -5.77 -23.79 27.08
C GLY A 68 -5.69 -24.51 25.74
N LYS A 69 -6.53 -25.56 25.57
CA LYS A 69 -6.59 -26.35 24.34
C LYS A 69 -7.30 -25.55 23.23
N ILE A 70 -6.78 -25.62 22.01
CA ILE A 70 -7.38 -24.95 20.85
C ILE A 70 -8.78 -25.48 20.59
N SER A 71 -9.03 -26.77 20.85
CA SER A 71 -10.38 -27.34 20.76
C SER A 71 -11.40 -26.68 21.70
N ALA A 72 -11.00 -26.32 22.93
CA ALA A 72 -11.87 -25.63 23.87
C ALA A 72 -12.12 -24.16 23.44
N GLN A 73 -11.06 -23.46 23.02
CA GLN A 73 -11.16 -22.09 22.51
C GLN A 73 -12.07 -22.01 21.27
N MET A 74 -11.90 -22.96 20.33
CA MET A 74 -12.78 -23.11 19.17
C MET A 74 -14.21 -23.45 19.58
N GLY A 75 -14.41 -24.28 20.61
CA GLY A 75 -15.72 -24.59 21.18
C GLY A 75 -16.49 -23.32 21.56
N ALA A 76 -15.85 -22.40 22.28
CA ALA A 76 -16.47 -21.14 22.69
C ALA A 76 -16.85 -20.23 21.50
N VAL A 77 -16.03 -20.19 20.44
CA VAL A 77 -16.37 -19.46 19.21
C VAL A 77 -17.56 -20.11 18.49
N ILE A 78 -17.59 -21.44 18.43
CA ILE A 78 -18.73 -22.18 17.84
C ILE A 78 -20.00 -21.96 18.66
N ASP A 79 -19.94 -21.92 19.99
CA ASP A 79 -21.11 -21.66 20.86
C ASP A 79 -21.77 -20.31 20.54
N ILE A 80 -20.95 -19.29 20.33
CA ILE A 80 -21.45 -17.95 19.96
C ILE A 80 -22.01 -17.98 18.55
N ALA A 81 -21.30 -18.57 17.59
CA ALA A 81 -21.78 -18.67 16.21
C ALA A 81 -23.12 -19.44 16.11
N GLU A 82 -23.26 -20.52 16.88
CA GLU A 82 -24.48 -21.34 16.98
C GLU A 82 -25.63 -20.59 17.62
N ARG A 83 -25.39 -19.86 18.70
CA ARG A 83 -26.41 -19.01 19.32
C ARG A 83 -26.94 -17.93 18.36
N LEU A 84 -26.07 -17.37 17.53
CA LEU A 84 -26.42 -16.32 16.58
C LEU A 84 -27.09 -16.87 15.32
N HIS A 85 -26.71 -18.08 14.90
CA HIS A 85 -27.24 -18.74 13.71
C HIS A 85 -27.52 -20.22 14.01
N PRO A 86 -28.62 -20.56 14.69
CA PRO A 86 -28.91 -21.94 15.09
C PRO A 86 -28.95 -22.88 13.88
N HIS A 87 -28.15 -23.94 13.91
CA HIS A 87 -28.07 -24.91 12.81
C HIS A 87 -27.43 -26.24 13.25
N ALA A 88 -28.00 -27.38 12.84
CA ALA A 88 -27.50 -28.70 13.27
C ALA A 88 -26.04 -29.00 12.87
N ASP A 89 -25.53 -28.32 11.83
CA ASP A 89 -24.16 -28.53 11.35
C ASP A 89 -23.07 -28.05 12.30
N TRP A 90 -23.36 -27.21 13.31
CA TRP A 90 -22.36 -26.80 14.31
C TRP A 90 -21.72 -27.99 15.03
N ALA A 91 -22.48 -29.07 15.25
CA ALA A 91 -21.98 -30.34 15.79
C ALA A 91 -20.85 -30.97 14.94
N LYS A 92 -20.79 -30.69 13.63
CA LYS A 92 -19.70 -31.16 12.75
C LYS A 92 -18.41 -30.39 13.00
N PHE A 93 -18.50 -29.07 13.20
CA PHE A 93 -17.35 -28.22 13.48
C PHE A 93 -16.73 -28.54 14.84
N ARG A 94 -17.52 -28.96 15.83
CA ARG A 94 -17.02 -29.41 17.14
C ARG A 94 -16.18 -30.68 17.09
N LYS A 95 -16.36 -31.51 16.06
CA LYS A 95 -15.64 -32.77 15.86
C LYS A 95 -14.30 -32.61 15.11
N ILE A 96 -13.96 -31.39 14.68
CA ILE A 96 -12.68 -31.14 14.00
C ILE A 96 -11.54 -31.25 15.03
N PRO A 97 -10.44 -31.99 14.74
CA PRO A 97 -9.35 -32.19 15.69
C PRO A 97 -8.40 -30.98 15.72
N TYR A 98 -8.86 -29.87 16.31
CA TYR A 98 -8.15 -28.58 16.33
C TYR A 98 -6.77 -28.63 16.98
N ASP A 99 -6.56 -29.50 17.97
CA ASP A 99 -5.28 -29.58 18.70
C ASP A 99 -4.16 -30.27 17.89
N ARG A 100 -4.43 -30.78 16.67
CA ARG A 100 -3.43 -31.40 15.79
C ARG A 100 -2.58 -30.35 15.08
N ILE A 101 -1.79 -29.59 15.83
CA ILE A 101 -1.01 -28.45 15.33
C ILE A 101 0.37 -28.83 14.74
N ALA A 102 0.85 -30.06 14.97
CA ALA A 102 2.17 -30.50 14.52
C ALA A 102 2.44 -30.25 13.01
N PRO A 103 1.49 -30.44 12.08
CA PRO A 103 1.71 -30.10 10.67
C PRO A 103 2.02 -28.61 10.43
N ILE A 104 1.33 -27.70 11.14
CA ILE A 104 1.55 -26.24 11.01
C ILE A 104 2.87 -25.86 11.69
N ARG A 105 3.19 -26.47 12.84
CA ARG A 105 4.50 -26.31 13.49
C ARG A 105 5.63 -26.69 12.52
N ASN A 106 5.58 -27.91 11.98
CA ASN A 106 6.60 -28.42 11.07
C ASN A 106 6.72 -27.56 9.82
N TRP A 107 5.60 -27.10 9.28
CA TRP A 107 5.59 -26.16 8.16
C TRP A 107 6.33 -24.86 8.51
N LEU A 108 5.98 -24.17 9.60
CA LEU A 108 6.65 -22.92 9.98
C LEU A 108 8.14 -23.10 10.28
N THR A 109 8.49 -24.11 11.09
CA THR A 109 9.89 -24.41 11.40
C THR A 109 10.66 -24.68 10.12
N HIS A 110 10.15 -25.53 9.24
CA HIS A 110 10.83 -25.87 8.01
C HIS A 110 10.96 -24.68 7.05
N ARG A 111 9.94 -23.82 6.93
CA ARG A 111 9.98 -22.64 6.05
C ARG A 111 11.06 -21.66 6.49
N PHE A 112 11.06 -21.24 7.75
CA PHE A 112 12.04 -20.27 8.25
C PHE A 112 13.45 -20.84 8.39
N SER A 113 13.61 -22.17 8.52
CA SER A 113 14.93 -22.80 8.52
C SER A 113 15.54 -22.96 7.11
N VAL A 114 14.72 -23.23 6.09
CA VAL A 114 15.22 -23.44 4.71
C VAL A 114 15.37 -22.13 3.95
N GLU A 115 14.48 -21.18 4.19
CA GLU A 115 14.45 -19.90 3.50
C GLU A 115 14.26 -18.77 4.53
N PRO A 116 15.28 -18.47 5.35
CA PRO A 116 15.16 -17.42 6.36
C PRO A 116 15.01 -16.02 5.70
N PRO A 117 14.27 -15.10 6.33
CA PRO A 117 14.18 -13.71 5.88
C PRO A 117 15.57 -13.06 5.74
N GLN A 118 15.86 -12.48 4.57
CA GLN A 118 17.12 -11.77 4.31
C GLN A 118 17.08 -10.30 4.75
N THR A 119 15.92 -9.84 5.21
CA THR A 119 15.67 -8.47 5.67
C THR A 119 15.18 -8.48 7.12
N PRO A 120 15.28 -7.35 7.83
CA PRO A 120 14.72 -7.21 9.16
C PRO A 120 13.23 -7.55 9.19
N VAL A 121 12.81 -8.41 10.12
CA VAL A 121 11.41 -8.74 10.32
C VAL A 121 10.85 -7.86 11.42
N ALA A 122 10.10 -6.83 11.05
CA ALA A 122 9.36 -5.98 11.99
C ALA A 122 7.90 -6.44 12.15
N GLY A 123 7.33 -7.07 11.12
CA GLY A 123 5.95 -7.57 11.15
C GLY A 123 5.82 -8.95 10.50
N LEU A 124 5.28 -9.92 11.23
CA LEU A 124 4.90 -11.25 10.75
C LEU A 124 3.41 -11.30 10.46
N TRP A 125 3.07 -11.64 9.23
CA TRP A 125 1.70 -11.72 8.76
C TRP A 125 1.31 -13.16 8.44
N PHE A 126 0.19 -13.60 9.02
CA PHE A 126 -0.41 -14.91 8.81
C PHE A 126 -1.78 -14.75 8.13
N GLY A 127 -1.79 -14.81 6.81
CA GLY A 127 -2.97 -14.50 6.01
C GLY A 127 -3.82 -15.73 5.70
N LEU A 128 -5.15 -15.57 5.80
CA LEU A 128 -6.12 -16.55 5.34
C LEU A 128 -6.46 -16.31 3.86
N CYS A 129 -6.60 -17.39 3.11
CA CYS A 129 -6.86 -17.32 1.67
C CYS A 129 -7.70 -18.51 1.19
N HIS A 130 -8.24 -18.40 -0.04
CA HIS A 130 -8.78 -19.55 -0.76
C HIS A 130 -7.76 -20.11 -1.74
N THR A 131 -7.29 -21.33 -1.50
CA THR A 131 -6.41 -22.02 -2.43
C THR A 131 -7.22 -22.85 -3.43
N LYS A 132 -6.63 -23.09 -4.61
CA LYS A 132 -7.15 -23.99 -5.65
C LYS A 132 -6.22 -25.18 -5.93
N HIS A 133 -5.32 -25.52 -5.01
CA HIS A 133 -4.44 -26.69 -5.18
C HIS A 133 -5.27 -27.98 -5.08
N GLY A 134 -5.77 -28.45 -6.23
CA GLY A 134 -6.73 -29.56 -6.33
C GLY A 134 -8.17 -29.09 -6.22
N SER A 135 -8.67 -28.83 -5.00
CA SER A 135 -10.05 -28.40 -4.72
C SER A 135 -10.07 -27.04 -4.02
N LYS A 136 -11.10 -26.20 -4.28
CA LYS A 136 -11.24 -24.90 -3.60
C LYS A 136 -11.34 -25.12 -2.09
N SER A 137 -10.50 -24.43 -1.32
CA SER A 137 -10.46 -24.56 0.14
C SER A 137 -9.85 -23.37 0.85
N ALA A 138 -10.14 -23.21 2.14
CA ALA A 138 -9.45 -22.25 3.01
C ALA A 138 -8.05 -22.76 3.39
N ASP A 139 -7.07 -21.87 3.40
CA ASP A 139 -5.72 -22.15 3.88
C ASP A 139 -5.05 -20.91 4.50
N LEU A 140 -3.92 -21.13 5.15
CA LEU A 140 -3.09 -20.12 5.81
C LEU A 140 -1.79 -19.93 5.04
N TYR A 141 -1.31 -18.70 4.91
CA TYR A 141 0.03 -18.40 4.42
C TYR A 141 0.82 -17.51 5.37
N VAL A 142 2.14 -17.47 5.20
CA VAL A 142 3.03 -16.58 5.96
C VAL A 142 3.78 -15.62 5.05
N SER A 143 3.95 -14.39 5.52
CA SER A 143 4.86 -13.39 4.95
C SER A 143 5.40 -12.49 6.07
N ALA A 144 6.46 -11.72 5.79
CA ALA A 144 6.99 -10.76 6.73
C ALA A 144 7.35 -9.43 6.06
N SER A 145 7.26 -8.35 6.83
CA SER A 145 7.67 -7.03 6.40
C SER A 145 8.71 -6.41 7.32
N THR A 146 9.53 -5.55 6.72
CA THR A 146 10.42 -4.62 7.43
C THR A 146 9.66 -3.48 8.11
N ARG A 147 8.36 -3.34 7.80
CA ARG A 147 7.45 -2.32 8.32
C ARG A 147 6.51 -2.96 9.32
N PHE A 148 6.20 -2.23 10.39
CA PHE A 148 5.17 -2.62 11.34
C PHE A 148 4.65 -1.40 12.10
N SER A 149 3.34 -1.33 12.27
CA SER A 149 2.69 -0.39 13.17
C SER A 149 1.54 -1.10 13.87
N ALA A 150 1.61 -1.15 15.20
CA ALA A 150 0.55 -1.73 16.02
C ALA A 150 -0.74 -0.89 16.01
N ASP A 151 -0.60 0.42 15.76
CA ASP A 151 -1.72 1.38 15.71
C ASP A 151 -2.32 1.50 14.31
N ASP A 152 -1.84 0.75 13.31
CA ASP A 152 -2.44 0.73 11.97
C ASP A 152 -3.69 -0.17 11.96
N PRO A 153 -4.91 0.41 11.97
CA PRO A 153 -6.14 -0.38 12.03
C PRO A 153 -6.42 -1.14 10.74
N THR A 154 -5.63 -0.87 9.68
CA THR A 154 -5.80 -1.48 8.36
C THR A 154 -4.71 -2.51 8.03
N PHE A 155 -3.73 -2.71 8.92
CA PHE A 155 -2.63 -3.66 8.75
C PHE A 155 -1.93 -3.52 7.39
N ARG A 156 -1.73 -2.31 6.88
CA ARG A 156 -1.16 -2.05 5.54
C ARG A 156 0.27 -2.53 5.42
N TRP A 157 1.01 -2.55 6.53
CA TRP A 157 2.36 -3.09 6.58
C TRP A 157 2.45 -4.55 6.12
N SER A 158 1.33 -5.30 6.10
CA SER A 158 1.31 -6.67 5.57
C SER A 158 1.15 -6.76 4.05
N ARG A 159 0.87 -5.64 3.37
CA ARG A 159 0.74 -5.58 1.90
C ARG A 159 2.11 -5.46 1.25
N ASP A 160 2.28 -6.17 0.14
CA ASP A 160 3.52 -6.21 -0.64
C ASP A 160 4.74 -6.45 0.27
N PRO A 161 4.76 -7.59 1.01
CA PRO A 161 5.79 -7.89 1.99
C PRO A 161 7.16 -8.08 1.33
N GLU A 162 8.22 -7.64 2.00
CA GLU A 162 9.61 -7.85 1.53
C GLU A 162 10.02 -9.33 1.60
N TYR A 163 9.42 -10.09 2.50
CA TYR A 163 9.64 -11.53 2.63
C TYR A 163 8.35 -12.31 2.38
N GLN A 164 8.38 -13.16 1.36
CA GLN A 164 7.32 -14.11 1.03
C GLN A 164 7.97 -15.41 0.53
N PRO A 165 8.07 -16.44 1.39
CA PRO A 165 8.84 -17.63 1.06
C PRO A 165 8.15 -18.47 -0.02
N ASP A 166 8.96 -19.21 -0.76
CA ASP A 166 8.45 -20.25 -1.65
C ASP A 166 7.68 -21.30 -0.83
N TYR A 167 6.54 -21.74 -1.38
CA TYR A 167 5.59 -22.61 -0.66
C TYR A 167 5.07 -22.00 0.65
N CYS A 168 4.73 -20.70 0.61
CA CYS A 168 4.16 -19.96 1.73
C CYS A 168 2.83 -20.49 2.28
N PHE A 169 2.19 -21.51 1.70
CA PHE A 169 0.90 -22.05 2.18
C PHE A 169 1.07 -23.24 3.14
N ALA A 170 0.30 -23.24 4.23
CA ALA A 170 0.35 -24.22 5.30
C ALA A 170 -0.22 -25.59 4.92
N ARG A 171 -1.13 -25.65 3.93
CA ARG A 171 -1.89 -26.86 3.57
C ARG A 171 -2.63 -27.44 4.77
N SER A 172 -3.30 -26.57 5.52
CA SER A 172 -3.95 -26.93 6.78
C SER A 172 -5.16 -27.85 6.56
N LYS A 173 -5.05 -29.11 7.02
CA LYS A 173 -6.18 -30.06 7.02
C LYS A 173 -7.35 -29.59 7.88
N VAL A 174 -7.10 -28.75 8.89
CA VAL A 174 -8.15 -28.19 9.75
C VAL A 174 -8.93 -27.12 9.02
N LEU A 175 -8.26 -26.14 8.40
CA LEU A 175 -8.92 -25.11 7.57
C LEU A 175 -9.68 -25.75 6.40
N TRP A 176 -9.10 -26.79 5.80
CA TRP A 176 -9.78 -27.57 4.77
C TRP A 176 -11.08 -28.21 5.27
N LYS A 177 -11.08 -28.80 6.47
CA LYS A 177 -12.30 -29.39 7.06
C LYS A 177 -13.35 -28.33 7.41
N ILE A 178 -12.95 -27.17 7.93
CA ILE A 178 -13.86 -26.05 8.19
C ILE A 178 -14.56 -25.66 6.88
N TYR A 179 -13.78 -25.39 5.83
CA TYR A 179 -14.31 -25.04 4.51
C TYR A 179 -15.27 -26.12 3.97
N GLN A 180 -14.89 -27.39 4.07
CA GLN A 180 -15.72 -28.49 3.60
C GLN A 180 -17.04 -28.60 4.35
N HIS A 181 -17.03 -28.49 5.68
CA HIS A 181 -18.26 -28.53 6.46
C HIS A 181 -19.16 -27.33 6.18
N ALA A 182 -18.58 -26.16 5.89
CA ALA A 182 -19.33 -24.95 5.53
C ALA A 182 -20.01 -25.04 4.16
N HIS A 183 -19.33 -25.59 3.13
CA HIS A 183 -19.77 -25.45 1.72
C HIS A 183 -20.24 -26.74 1.04
N ARG A 184 -20.13 -27.91 1.66
CA ARG A 184 -20.40 -29.20 0.98
C ARG A 184 -21.85 -29.45 0.56
N LYS A 185 -22.83 -28.82 1.20
CA LYS A 185 -24.26 -29.08 0.94
C LYS A 185 -25.02 -27.79 0.63
N PRO A 186 -26.00 -27.83 -0.28
CA PRO A 186 -27.01 -26.79 -0.38
C PRO A 186 -27.65 -26.54 0.98
N GLY A 187 -27.81 -25.28 1.37
CA GLY A 187 -28.34 -24.90 2.69
C GLY A 187 -27.34 -24.99 3.86
N GLY A 188 -26.06 -25.34 3.63
CA GLY A 188 -25.02 -25.29 4.66
C GLY A 188 -24.72 -23.87 5.16
N LEU A 189 -23.97 -23.78 6.25
CA LEU A 189 -23.64 -22.51 6.92
C LEU A 189 -22.75 -21.57 6.08
N LYS A 190 -22.03 -22.07 5.06
CA LYS A 190 -21.19 -21.26 4.15
C LYS A 190 -20.30 -20.27 4.94
N GLU A 191 -20.27 -19.02 4.49
CA GLU A 191 -19.49 -17.91 5.08
C GLU A 191 -19.80 -17.66 6.57
N THR A 192 -21.02 -17.96 7.02
CA THR A 192 -21.43 -17.82 8.42
C THR A 192 -20.60 -18.71 9.36
N ALA A 193 -20.17 -19.89 8.88
CA ALA A 193 -19.25 -20.75 9.62
C ALA A 193 -17.79 -20.57 9.18
N GLU A 194 -17.54 -20.46 7.87
CA GLU A 194 -16.16 -20.44 7.37
C GLU A 194 -15.36 -19.28 7.93
N ARG A 195 -15.85 -18.03 7.78
CA ARG A 195 -15.10 -16.82 8.14
C ARG A 195 -14.68 -16.81 9.61
N PRO A 196 -15.62 -16.87 10.59
CA PRO A 196 -15.25 -16.77 11.99
C PRO A 196 -14.41 -17.97 12.46
N LEU A 197 -14.67 -19.18 11.96
CA LEU A 197 -13.94 -20.37 12.41
C LEU A 197 -12.53 -20.47 11.82
N CYS A 198 -12.34 -20.11 10.55
CA CYS A 198 -11.01 -20.04 9.95
C CYS A 198 -10.16 -18.96 10.64
N PHE A 199 -10.74 -17.79 10.89
CA PHE A 199 -10.08 -16.69 11.58
C PHE A 199 -9.69 -17.05 13.02
N ALA A 200 -10.62 -17.60 13.80
CA ALA A 200 -10.37 -18.06 15.16
C ALA A 200 -9.27 -19.15 15.20
N TYR A 201 -9.35 -20.16 14.34
CA TYR A 201 -8.35 -21.22 14.31
C TYR A 201 -6.96 -20.68 13.99
N ALA A 202 -6.83 -19.80 12.99
CA ALA A 202 -5.57 -19.15 12.66
C ALA A 202 -5.01 -18.34 13.84
N ALA A 203 -5.85 -17.54 14.51
CA ALA A 203 -5.45 -16.77 15.68
C ALA A 203 -4.91 -17.67 16.80
N PHE A 204 -5.66 -18.70 17.18
CA PHE A 204 -5.29 -19.61 18.27
C PHE A 204 -4.03 -20.42 17.95
N VAL A 205 -3.95 -20.99 16.74
CA VAL A 205 -2.80 -21.83 16.38
C VAL A 205 -1.52 -21.01 16.22
N ILE A 206 -1.59 -19.81 15.66
CA ILE A 206 -0.42 -18.95 15.52
C ILE A 206 0.04 -18.43 16.88
N ALA A 207 -0.86 -17.93 17.72
CA ALA A 207 -0.50 -17.51 19.07
C ALA A 207 0.15 -18.66 19.87
N ARG A 208 -0.41 -19.87 19.79
CA ARG A 208 0.16 -21.05 20.44
C ARG A 208 1.56 -21.38 19.92
N LEU A 209 1.77 -21.31 18.61
CA LEU A 209 3.06 -21.63 18.00
C LEU A 209 4.12 -20.56 18.27
N MET A 210 3.74 -19.27 18.31
CA MET A 210 4.66 -18.19 18.70
C MET A 210 5.12 -18.34 20.16
N SER A 211 4.26 -18.84 21.06
CA SER A 211 4.65 -19.11 22.45
C SER A 211 5.53 -20.37 22.63
N GLU A 212 5.60 -21.26 21.64
CA GLU A 212 6.29 -22.56 21.77
C GLU A 212 7.55 -22.69 20.91
N LEU A 213 7.69 -21.90 19.84
CA LEU A 213 8.83 -21.94 18.93
C LEU A 213 9.89 -20.92 19.35
N ASP A 214 11.16 -21.23 19.07
CA ASP A 214 12.28 -20.32 19.34
C ASP A 214 12.08 -19.01 18.54
N PRO A 215 11.98 -17.84 19.19
CA PRO A 215 11.84 -16.56 18.50
C PRO A 215 12.93 -16.27 17.46
N ARG A 216 14.15 -16.80 17.67
CA ARG A 216 15.30 -16.59 16.77
C ARG A 216 15.07 -17.17 15.39
N LEU A 217 14.19 -18.17 15.27
CA LEU A 217 13.76 -18.75 14.00
C LEU A 217 13.13 -17.68 13.09
N PHE A 218 12.40 -16.74 13.66
CA PHE A 218 11.62 -15.74 12.90
C PHE A 218 12.32 -14.39 12.80
N LEU A 219 13.08 -14.01 13.84
CA LEU A 219 13.64 -12.67 13.96
C LEU A 219 14.97 -12.47 13.26
N ASN A 220 15.68 -13.54 12.85
CA ASN A 220 17.00 -13.46 12.20
C ASN A 220 17.96 -12.43 12.86
N HIS A 221 18.09 -12.48 14.19
CA HIS A 221 18.89 -11.57 15.03
C HIS A 221 18.35 -10.13 15.24
N HIS A 222 17.14 -9.81 14.76
CA HIS A 222 16.48 -8.54 15.04
C HIS A 222 15.78 -8.50 16.41
N GLY A 223 15.48 -7.28 16.87
CA GLY A 223 15.02 -7.04 18.25
C GLY A 223 13.63 -7.63 18.55
N SER A 224 12.64 -7.35 17.69
CA SER A 224 11.27 -7.84 17.83
C SER A 224 10.44 -7.69 16.55
N ALA A 225 9.33 -8.43 16.48
CA ALA A 225 8.36 -8.37 15.41
C ALA A 225 6.92 -8.40 15.95
N GLY A 226 6.04 -7.56 15.40
CA GLY A 226 4.61 -7.69 15.62
C GLY A 226 4.05 -8.90 14.87
N VAL A 227 3.10 -9.62 15.47
CA VAL A 227 2.50 -10.82 14.88
C VAL A 227 1.01 -10.61 14.68
N ALA A 228 0.54 -10.73 13.44
CA ALA A 228 -0.86 -10.55 13.10
C ALA A 228 -1.42 -11.67 12.21
N VAL A 229 -2.73 -11.90 12.35
CA VAL A 229 -3.53 -12.78 11.49
C VAL A 229 -4.60 -11.97 10.77
N GLY A 230 -4.97 -12.35 9.54
CA GLY A 230 -6.09 -11.67 8.87
C GLY A 230 -6.57 -12.25 7.56
N ILE A 231 -7.66 -11.69 7.06
CA ILE A 231 -8.31 -11.97 5.77
C ILE A 231 -8.16 -10.72 4.88
N GLU A 232 -8.23 -10.88 3.54
CA GLU A 232 -8.25 -9.75 2.61
C GLU A 232 -9.30 -8.68 3.01
N HIS A 233 -8.93 -7.40 2.90
CA HIS A 233 -9.76 -6.20 3.19
C HIS A 233 -10.14 -5.93 4.67
N GLY A 234 -9.13 -5.78 5.54
CA GLY A 234 -9.27 -5.06 6.82
C GLY A 234 -9.86 -5.85 7.97
N GLU A 235 -10.15 -7.14 7.78
CA GLU A 235 -10.51 -8.07 8.85
C GLU A 235 -9.24 -8.77 9.35
N ALA A 236 -8.61 -8.19 10.36
CA ALA A 236 -7.31 -8.62 10.87
C ALA A 236 -7.19 -8.37 12.38
N MET A 237 -6.29 -9.11 13.03
CA MET A 237 -6.03 -9.02 14.46
C MET A 237 -4.52 -9.06 14.71
N LEU A 238 -4.03 -8.07 15.46
CA LEU A 238 -2.72 -8.14 16.10
C LEU A 238 -2.82 -9.14 17.25
N LEU A 239 -2.03 -10.21 17.18
CA LEU A 239 -1.96 -11.23 18.23
C LEU A 239 -1.01 -10.80 19.34
N GLY A 240 0.11 -10.18 19.00
CA GLY A 240 1.16 -9.87 19.97
C GLY A 240 2.47 -9.41 19.36
N GLU A 241 3.52 -9.40 20.17
CA GLU A 241 4.91 -9.15 19.76
C GLU A 241 5.75 -10.38 20.09
N LEU A 242 6.61 -10.75 19.17
CA LEU A 242 7.64 -11.75 19.34
C LEU A 242 8.99 -11.03 19.48
N ASN A 243 9.71 -11.29 20.56
CA ASN A 243 11.07 -10.79 20.75
C ASN A 243 11.99 -11.93 21.21
N ASN A 244 13.27 -11.64 21.45
CA ASN A 244 14.24 -12.65 21.88
C ASN A 244 13.91 -13.33 23.22
N ASP A 245 13.06 -12.74 24.06
CA ASP A 245 12.62 -13.30 25.35
C ASP A 245 11.34 -14.15 25.22
N GLY A 246 10.66 -14.11 24.07
CA GLY A 246 9.47 -14.89 23.79
C GLY A 246 8.34 -14.10 23.14
N PHE A 247 7.17 -14.74 23.06
CA PHE A 247 5.95 -14.14 22.53
C PHE A 247 5.07 -13.57 23.65
N ARG A 248 4.60 -12.33 23.47
CA ARG A 248 3.67 -11.65 24.37
C ARG A 248 2.39 -11.28 23.62
N LEU A 249 1.25 -11.73 24.13
CA LEU A 249 -0.06 -11.36 23.59
C LEU A 249 -0.30 -9.85 23.71
N ALA A 250 -0.98 -9.28 22.71
CA ALA A 250 -1.42 -7.88 22.76
C ALA A 250 -2.57 -7.73 23.77
N GLU A 251 -2.52 -6.68 24.59
CA GLU A 251 -3.58 -6.37 25.55
C GLU A 251 -4.87 -5.90 24.86
N ASP A 252 -6.01 -6.02 25.55
CA ASP A 252 -7.37 -5.75 25.04
C ASP A 252 -7.57 -4.34 24.47
N ASN A 253 -6.67 -3.41 24.77
CA ASN A 253 -6.73 -2.01 24.36
C ASN A 253 -6.22 -1.80 22.92
N GLY A 254 -5.58 -2.80 22.30
CA GLY A 254 -4.88 -2.64 21.02
C GLY A 254 -3.71 -1.64 21.07
N ARG A 255 -3.34 -1.18 22.26
CA ARG A 255 -2.28 -0.19 22.49
C ARG A 255 -1.13 -0.85 23.22
N TRP A 256 0.02 -0.90 22.57
CA TRP A 256 1.29 -1.17 23.23
C TRP A 256 1.64 0.01 24.13
N GLN A 257 1.74 -0.22 25.44
CA GLN A 257 2.49 0.67 26.33
C GLN A 257 3.86 0.05 26.61
N ARG A 258 4.78 0.22 25.66
CA ARG A 258 6.20 0.32 26.00
C ARG A 258 6.49 1.83 26.19
N PRO A 259 7.41 2.27 27.06
CA PRO A 259 7.83 3.66 27.05
C PRO A 259 8.36 3.96 25.66
N LEU A 260 7.59 4.72 24.90
CA LEU A 260 7.95 5.19 23.59
C LEU A 260 9.29 5.91 23.76
N GLN A 261 10.32 5.50 23.03
CA GLN A 261 11.10 6.58 22.44
C GLN A 261 10.12 7.28 21.50
N PRO A 262 9.86 8.57 21.67
CA PRO A 262 8.81 9.24 20.93
C PRO A 262 9.14 9.16 19.44
N VAL A 263 8.43 8.32 18.69
CA VAL A 263 8.20 8.62 17.28
C VAL A 263 7.24 9.80 17.34
N ASN A 264 7.82 10.99 17.28
CA ASN A 264 7.09 12.23 17.16
C ASN A 264 6.22 12.09 15.90
N GLU A 265 4.93 11.76 16.05
CA GLU A 265 3.96 11.73 14.94
C GLU A 265 3.68 13.19 14.54
N LYS A 266 4.75 13.89 14.13
CA LYS A 266 4.68 15.24 13.61
C LYS A 266 4.14 15.09 12.20
N LEU A 267 2.82 15.28 12.07
CA LEU A 267 2.19 15.45 10.76
C LEU A 267 2.99 16.45 9.94
N ILE A 268 2.99 16.30 8.61
CA ILE A 268 3.77 17.16 7.71
C ILE A 268 3.26 18.60 7.81
N ASP A 269 3.84 19.37 8.73
CA ASP A 269 3.64 20.80 8.79
C ASP A 269 4.36 21.48 7.62
N ARG A 270 4.14 22.78 7.47
CA ARG A 270 4.67 23.55 6.34
C ARG A 270 6.20 23.55 6.29
N ASP A 271 6.87 23.56 7.44
CA ASP A 271 8.35 23.51 7.49
C ASP A 271 8.88 22.13 7.11
N SER A 272 8.22 21.06 7.56
CA SER A 272 8.54 19.69 7.19
C SER A 272 8.32 19.43 5.71
N PHE A 273 7.24 19.98 5.13
CA PHE A 273 7.01 19.98 3.69
C PHE A 273 8.19 20.60 2.94
N TRP A 274 8.61 21.81 3.32
CA TRP A 274 9.73 22.49 2.68
C TRP A 274 11.06 21.76 2.84
N THR A 275 11.26 21.08 3.97
CA THR A 275 12.44 20.25 4.23
C THR A 275 12.48 19.10 3.23
N MET A 276 11.37 18.36 3.06
CA MET A 276 11.29 17.27 2.08
C MET A 276 11.57 17.74 0.64
N ILE A 277 10.98 18.86 0.22
CA ILE A 277 11.26 19.42 -1.12
C ILE A 277 12.75 19.76 -1.27
N SER A 278 13.36 20.34 -0.24
CA SER A 278 14.77 20.75 -0.29
C SER A 278 15.72 19.55 -0.34
N GLU A 279 15.45 18.51 0.45
CA GLU A 279 16.23 17.26 0.48
C GLU A 279 16.14 16.52 -0.86
N ALA A 280 14.94 16.36 -1.40
CA ALA A 280 14.73 15.73 -2.70
C ALA A 280 15.40 16.53 -3.83
N MET A 281 15.31 17.87 -3.82
CA MET A 281 15.99 18.72 -4.82
C MET A 281 17.52 18.62 -4.73
N ALA A 282 18.08 18.56 -3.53
CA ALA A 282 19.51 18.39 -3.33
C ALA A 282 19.99 17.02 -3.82
N ALA A 283 19.24 15.95 -3.53
CA ALA A 283 19.57 14.60 -3.97
C ALA A 283 19.56 14.45 -5.50
N THR A 284 18.70 15.20 -6.19
CA THR A 284 18.49 15.07 -7.64
C THR A 284 19.23 16.11 -8.47
N HIS A 285 20.00 16.98 -7.80
CA HIS A 285 20.82 18.02 -8.45
C HIS A 285 20.01 18.89 -9.42
N GLY A 286 18.73 19.16 -9.08
CA GLY A 286 17.83 20.00 -9.87
C GLY A 286 17.21 19.34 -11.11
N ASN A 287 17.36 18.02 -11.30
CA ASN A 287 16.64 17.30 -12.36
C ASN A 287 15.19 17.01 -11.94
N LEU A 288 14.21 17.55 -12.69
CA LEU A 288 12.79 17.49 -12.36
C LEU A 288 12.22 16.06 -12.37
N ASP A 289 12.49 15.27 -13.41
CA ASP A 289 12.01 13.88 -13.50
C ASP A 289 12.55 13.01 -12.36
N ALA A 290 13.83 13.17 -12.03
CA ALA A 290 14.46 12.46 -10.93
C ALA A 290 13.91 12.93 -9.58
N PHE A 291 13.63 14.24 -9.45
CA PHE A 291 12.99 14.83 -8.28
C PHE A 291 11.60 14.23 -8.05
N GLU A 292 10.73 14.23 -9.05
CA GLU A 292 9.37 13.69 -8.93
C GLU A 292 9.37 12.21 -8.57
N LYS A 293 10.28 11.41 -9.16
CA LYS A 293 10.46 9.99 -8.82
C LYS A 293 10.95 9.80 -7.38
N THR A 294 11.88 10.63 -6.93
CA THR A 294 12.44 10.58 -5.57
C THR A 294 11.39 10.97 -4.54
N LEU A 295 10.70 12.09 -4.75
CA LEU A 295 9.61 12.55 -3.91
C LEU A 295 8.46 11.54 -3.85
N THR A 296 8.11 10.91 -5.00
CA THR A 296 7.12 9.83 -5.04
C THR A 296 7.54 8.64 -4.19
N ARG A 297 8.80 8.19 -4.30
CA ARG A 297 9.34 7.08 -3.51
C ARG A 297 9.30 7.40 -2.01
N GLU A 298 9.72 8.60 -1.62
CA GLU A 298 9.68 9.04 -0.22
C GLU A 298 8.26 9.06 0.32
N LEU A 299 7.29 9.57 -0.44
CA LEU A 299 5.89 9.62 -0.04
C LEU A 299 5.25 8.23 0.05
N ILE A 300 5.69 7.25 -0.75
CA ILE A 300 5.19 5.85 -0.67
C ILE A 300 5.54 5.22 0.69
N GLU A 301 6.67 5.61 1.30
CA GLU A 301 7.11 5.12 2.61
C GLU A 301 6.42 5.84 3.79
N ARG A 302 5.62 6.89 3.52
CA ARG A 302 4.91 7.66 4.56
C ARG A 302 3.54 7.07 4.87
N THR A 303 3.03 7.39 6.05
CA THR A 303 1.65 7.03 6.42
C THR A 303 0.66 7.76 5.53
N HIS A 304 -0.53 7.19 5.34
CA HIS A 304 -1.61 7.84 4.61
C HIS A 304 -2.03 9.22 5.19
N LYS A 305 -1.83 9.46 6.49
CA LYS A 305 -2.12 10.75 7.14
C LYS A 305 -1.08 11.78 6.74
N GLU A 306 0.20 11.41 6.73
CA GLU A 306 1.30 12.25 6.24
C GLU A 306 1.13 12.56 4.76
N ILE A 307 0.83 11.58 3.89
CA ILE A 307 0.59 11.84 2.45
C ILE A 307 -0.59 12.81 2.25
N ARG A 308 -1.68 12.63 3.02
CA ARG A 308 -2.81 13.55 2.99
C ARG A 308 -2.40 14.96 3.43
N GLU A 309 -1.59 15.07 4.47
CA GLU A 309 -1.12 16.36 4.98
C GLU A 309 -0.14 17.03 4.01
N PHE A 310 0.79 16.28 3.42
CA PHE A 310 1.63 16.73 2.32
C PHE A 310 0.77 17.27 1.16
N SER A 311 -0.27 16.53 0.77
CA SER A 311 -1.20 16.98 -0.27
C SER A 311 -1.92 18.27 0.11
N ARG A 312 -2.31 18.44 1.38
CA ARG A 312 -2.93 19.67 1.87
C ARG A 312 -1.97 20.86 1.75
N GLN A 313 -0.74 20.71 2.25
CA GLN A 313 0.29 21.75 2.14
C GLN A 313 0.58 22.11 0.68
N PHE A 314 0.71 21.09 -0.18
CA PHE A 314 0.95 21.27 -1.61
C PHE A 314 -0.17 22.09 -2.27
N CYS A 315 -1.43 21.71 -2.04
CA CYS A 315 -2.58 22.43 -2.60
C CYS A 315 -2.69 23.87 -2.07
N GLU A 316 -2.38 24.12 -0.80
CA GLU A 316 -2.39 25.47 -0.23
C GLU A 316 -1.33 26.37 -0.88
N LEU A 317 -0.13 25.84 -1.12
CA LEU A 317 0.92 26.56 -1.83
C LEU A 317 0.57 26.82 -3.30
N LEU A 318 -0.14 25.90 -3.95
CA LEU A 318 -0.68 26.12 -5.30
C LEU A 318 -1.73 27.24 -5.32
N GLU A 319 -2.59 27.35 -4.31
CA GLU A 319 -3.51 28.49 -4.19
C GLU A 319 -2.77 29.82 -4.00
N GLU A 320 -1.71 29.86 -3.18
CA GLU A 320 -0.89 31.07 -2.99
C GLU A 320 -0.23 31.56 -4.30
N THR A 321 0.12 30.62 -5.18
CA THR A 321 0.66 30.95 -6.52
C THR A 321 -0.43 31.37 -7.53
N CYS A 322 -1.71 31.22 -7.20
CA CYS A 322 -2.84 31.50 -8.10
C CYS A 322 -3.19 33.00 -8.13
N ASN A 323 -2.28 33.83 -8.64
CA ASN A 323 -2.50 35.27 -8.79
C ASN A 323 -2.15 35.77 -10.20
N TRP A 324 -2.67 36.94 -10.56
CA TRP A 324 -2.50 37.48 -11.91
C TRP A 324 -1.05 37.72 -12.29
N ASP A 325 -0.17 38.09 -11.35
CA ASP A 325 1.24 38.36 -11.64
C ASP A 325 2.00 37.07 -11.99
N VAL A 326 1.74 35.98 -11.26
CA VAL A 326 2.29 34.66 -11.59
C VAL A 326 1.70 34.15 -12.91
N TYR A 327 0.42 34.38 -13.18
CA TYR A 327 -0.20 34.05 -14.47
C TYR A 327 0.41 34.84 -15.65
N GLY A 328 0.67 36.13 -15.46
CA GLY A 328 1.33 36.98 -16.45
C GLY A 328 2.75 36.50 -16.74
N ALA A 329 3.50 36.10 -15.72
CA ALA A 329 4.81 35.48 -15.88
C ALA A 329 4.74 34.12 -16.61
N ALA A 330 3.77 33.27 -16.26
CA ALA A 330 3.50 32.01 -16.96
C ALA A 330 3.18 32.25 -18.44
N THR A 331 2.37 33.27 -18.74
CA THR A 331 2.05 33.65 -20.12
C THR A 331 3.28 34.14 -20.88
N ALA A 332 4.16 34.91 -20.24
CA ALA A 332 5.41 35.41 -20.83
C ALA A 332 6.37 34.27 -21.27
N ILE A 333 6.31 33.12 -20.60
CA ILE A 333 7.12 31.92 -20.89
C ILE A 333 6.36 30.88 -21.75
N GLY A 334 5.10 31.13 -22.13
CA GLY A 334 4.30 30.22 -22.98
C GLY A 334 3.40 29.22 -22.23
N CYS A 335 3.26 29.36 -20.91
CA CYS A 335 2.47 28.49 -20.03
C CYS A 335 1.10 29.08 -19.64
N GLY A 336 0.47 29.85 -20.54
CA GLY A 336 -0.79 30.58 -20.25
C GLY A 336 -2.08 29.74 -20.34
N SER A 337 -2.00 28.48 -20.76
CA SER A 337 -3.13 27.54 -20.72
C SER A 337 -3.45 27.09 -19.28
N GLU A 338 -4.61 26.49 -19.05
CA GLU A 338 -4.98 25.98 -17.72
C GLU A 338 -3.97 24.95 -17.19
N ASP A 339 -3.67 23.93 -18.01
CA ASP A 339 -2.70 22.88 -17.65
C ASP A 339 -1.29 23.46 -17.51
N GLY A 340 -0.87 24.31 -18.45
CA GLY A 340 0.45 24.92 -18.40
C GLY A 340 0.64 25.83 -17.19
N PHE A 341 -0.41 26.55 -16.78
CA PHE A 341 -0.35 27.40 -15.60
C PHE A 341 -0.34 26.57 -14.32
N LEU A 342 -1.11 25.48 -14.25
CA LEU A 342 -1.05 24.55 -13.12
C LEU A 342 0.34 23.93 -12.99
N ASP A 343 0.93 23.48 -14.08
CA ASP A 343 2.24 22.86 -14.04
C ASP A 343 3.34 23.85 -13.66
N PHE A 344 3.29 25.08 -14.17
CA PHE A 344 4.20 26.15 -13.79
C PHE A 344 4.12 26.44 -12.28
N ARG A 345 2.91 26.44 -11.71
CA ARG A 345 2.71 26.59 -10.26
C ARG A 345 3.32 25.45 -9.46
N ARG A 346 3.20 24.20 -9.91
CA ARG A 346 3.87 23.04 -9.29
C ARG A 346 5.39 23.20 -9.33
N TRP A 347 5.92 23.62 -10.48
CA TRP A 347 7.33 23.91 -10.67
C TRP A 347 7.84 24.98 -9.68
N ILE A 348 7.09 26.07 -9.45
CA ILE A 348 7.45 27.11 -8.47
C ILE A 348 7.58 26.51 -7.06
N VAL A 349 6.66 25.63 -6.66
CA VAL A 349 6.72 24.94 -5.35
C VAL A 349 7.98 24.08 -5.26
N PHE A 350 8.36 23.37 -6.32
CA PHE A 350 9.54 22.51 -6.30
C PHE A 350 10.87 23.27 -6.26
N GLN A 351 10.89 24.57 -6.58
CA GLN A 351 12.08 25.40 -6.37
C GLN A 351 12.44 25.61 -4.88
N GLY A 352 11.57 25.18 -3.96
CA GLY A 352 11.76 25.29 -2.53
C GLY A 352 11.42 26.67 -1.96
N ARG A 353 11.32 26.75 -0.63
CA ARG A 353 10.74 27.88 0.11
C ARG A 353 11.31 29.24 -0.29
N ARG A 354 12.64 29.34 -0.39
CA ARG A 354 13.33 30.61 -0.67
C ARG A 354 12.98 31.16 -2.05
N GLN A 355 12.95 30.29 -3.06
CA GLN A 355 12.63 30.70 -4.42
C GLN A 355 11.14 30.93 -4.59
N PHE A 356 10.29 30.10 -3.96
CA PHE A 356 8.85 30.30 -3.91
C PHE A 356 8.51 31.73 -3.46
N VAL A 357 8.99 32.15 -2.28
CA VAL A 357 8.73 33.50 -1.74
C VAL A 357 9.25 34.59 -2.67
N LYS A 358 10.45 34.40 -3.25
CA LYS A 358 11.06 35.38 -4.14
C LYS A 358 10.29 35.55 -5.45
N ILE A 359 9.82 34.44 -6.04
CA ILE A 359 9.03 34.44 -7.27
C ILE A 359 7.66 35.07 -7.03
N LEU A 360 6.99 34.76 -5.91
CA LEU A 360 5.69 35.37 -5.58
C LEU A 360 5.79 36.88 -5.38
N ALA A 361 6.88 37.37 -4.80
CA ALA A 361 7.09 38.80 -4.58
C ALA A 361 7.42 39.56 -5.88
N ASP A 362 8.20 38.94 -6.77
CA ASP A 362 8.60 39.54 -8.04
C ASP A 362 8.78 38.45 -9.12
N PRO A 363 7.73 38.09 -9.87
CA PRO A 363 7.86 37.08 -10.92
C PRO A 363 8.82 37.48 -12.05
N ASP A 364 9.09 38.78 -12.26
CA ASP A 364 10.06 39.24 -13.26
C ASP A 364 11.50 38.82 -12.94
N TYR A 365 11.79 38.51 -11.67
CA TYR A 365 13.07 37.96 -11.21
C TYR A 365 13.49 36.72 -12.02
N LEU A 366 12.55 35.91 -12.51
CA LEU A 366 12.83 34.74 -13.34
C LEU A 366 13.66 35.10 -14.59
N GLY A 367 13.53 36.33 -15.09
CA GLY A 367 14.36 36.84 -16.19
C GLY A 367 15.85 36.95 -15.88
N SER A 368 16.23 37.04 -14.60
CA SER A 368 17.62 37.14 -14.12
C SER A 368 18.14 35.87 -13.44
N TYR A 369 17.39 34.78 -13.51
CA TYR A 369 17.75 33.50 -12.89
C TYR A 369 18.92 32.83 -13.62
N ALA A 370 20.11 32.72 -13.01
CA ALA A 370 21.34 32.30 -13.72
C ALA A 370 21.50 30.78 -13.96
N ARG A 371 22.00 30.47 -15.18
CA ARG A 371 22.35 29.26 -16.00
C ARG A 371 23.52 28.31 -15.68
N ASN A 372 23.67 27.60 -14.55
CA ASN A 372 24.36 26.29 -14.59
C ASN A 372 23.32 25.14 -14.71
N SER A 373 22.12 25.50 -15.14
CA SER A 373 20.85 25.18 -14.49
C SER A 373 19.69 25.16 -15.50
N ASP A 374 19.90 24.50 -16.64
CA ASP A 374 18.84 23.93 -17.49
C ASP A 374 19.30 22.53 -17.88
N PRO A 375 18.43 21.53 -17.73
CA PRO A 375 17.28 21.48 -18.62
C PRO A 375 15.98 21.52 -17.83
N ILE A 376 15.29 22.66 -17.86
CA ILE A 376 13.85 22.65 -17.78
C ILE A 376 13.32 23.52 -18.94
N GLU A 377 13.38 22.95 -20.15
CA GLU A 377 12.36 23.25 -21.18
C GLU A 377 10.97 22.78 -20.73
N HIS A 378 10.89 22.01 -19.64
CA HIS A 378 9.66 21.47 -19.09
C HIS A 378 9.25 22.18 -17.80
N TRP A 379 8.76 23.42 -17.90
CA TRP A 379 7.98 24.10 -16.83
C TRP A 379 6.71 23.31 -16.42
N TYR A 380 6.64 22.06 -16.88
CA TYR A 380 5.58 21.09 -16.88
C TYR A 380 5.96 20.00 -15.88
N SER A 381 5.28 19.98 -14.73
CA SER A 381 5.34 18.92 -13.74
C SER A 381 3.97 18.26 -13.69
N GLU A 382 3.88 16.97 -14.01
CA GLU A 382 2.63 16.22 -13.89
C GLU A 382 2.44 15.63 -12.48
N PHE A 383 3.38 15.88 -11.56
CA PHE A 383 3.32 15.35 -10.20
C PHE A 383 2.01 15.72 -9.49
N HIS A 384 1.34 14.69 -8.96
CA HIS A 384 0.12 14.85 -8.19
C HIS A 384 0.14 13.92 -6.96
N PRO A 385 0.15 14.46 -5.72
CA PRO A 385 0.23 13.64 -4.50
C PRO A 385 -0.98 12.72 -4.32
N GLY A 386 -2.13 13.07 -4.92
CA GLY A 386 -3.31 12.20 -4.95
C GLY A 386 -3.08 10.87 -5.68
N VAL A 387 -2.19 10.82 -6.69
CA VAL A 387 -1.81 9.57 -7.38
C VAL A 387 -1.02 8.68 -6.43
N VAL A 388 -0.11 9.28 -5.64
CA VAL A 388 0.66 8.57 -4.63
C VAL A 388 -0.26 8.05 -3.52
N TYR A 389 -1.17 8.89 -3.04
CA TYR A 389 -2.18 8.49 -2.04
C TYR A 389 -3.06 7.34 -2.55
N GLU A 390 -3.51 7.40 -3.80
CA GLU A 390 -4.30 6.32 -4.41
C GLU A 390 -3.49 5.03 -4.55
N LYS A 391 -2.22 5.11 -4.97
CA LYS A 391 -1.31 3.97 -5.02
C LYS A 391 -1.11 3.31 -3.65
N VAL A 392 -0.94 4.10 -2.59
CA VAL A 392 -0.72 3.61 -1.22
C VAL A 392 -2.02 3.11 -0.57
N THR A 393 -3.16 3.70 -0.89
CA THR A 393 -4.42 3.45 -0.17
C THR A 393 -5.46 2.64 -0.92
N GLY A 394 -5.35 2.54 -2.25
CA GLY A 394 -6.40 2.04 -3.14
C GLY A 394 -7.66 2.91 -3.14
N ARG A 395 -7.60 4.13 -2.58
CA ARG A 395 -8.70 5.09 -2.51
C ARG A 395 -8.25 6.39 -3.15
N ASN A 396 -9.11 7.00 -3.96
CA ASN A 396 -8.85 8.33 -4.45
C ASN A 396 -8.80 9.31 -3.25
N LEU A 397 -7.76 10.15 -3.21
CA LEU A 397 -7.72 11.24 -2.24
C LEU A 397 -8.83 12.21 -2.62
N ARG A 398 -9.74 12.53 -1.68
CA ARG A 398 -10.82 13.49 -1.95
C ARG A 398 -10.19 14.77 -2.51
N ASN A 399 -10.35 15.01 -3.81
CA ASN A 399 -9.58 16.02 -4.53
C ASN A 399 -9.76 17.38 -3.86
N TRP A 400 -8.65 17.95 -3.37
CA TRP A 400 -8.61 19.38 -3.08
C TRP A 400 -8.60 20.08 -4.43
N LYS A 401 -9.71 20.69 -4.82
CA LYS A 401 -9.77 21.44 -6.07
C LYS A 401 -8.91 22.68 -5.91
N VAL A 402 -7.84 22.75 -6.71
CA VAL A 402 -7.08 23.98 -6.87
C VAL A 402 -7.72 24.84 -7.96
N SER A 403 -7.65 26.15 -7.78
CA SER A 403 -8.21 27.13 -8.71
C SER A 403 -7.47 27.06 -10.05
N PRO A 404 -8.17 26.92 -11.19
CA PRO A 404 -7.53 26.83 -12.50
C PRO A 404 -6.91 28.17 -12.91
N PHE A 405 -7.53 29.29 -12.53
CA PHE A 405 -7.06 30.65 -12.80
C PHE A 405 -7.33 31.57 -11.60
N PRO A 406 -6.62 32.72 -11.51
CA PRO A 406 -6.93 33.74 -10.52
C PRO A 406 -8.33 34.32 -10.72
N THR A 407 -8.98 34.75 -9.64
CA THR A 407 -10.27 35.43 -9.70
C THR A 407 -10.12 36.93 -10.00
N GLY A 408 -11.17 37.55 -10.54
CA GLY A 408 -11.20 38.99 -10.83
C GLY A 408 -10.72 39.35 -12.25
N HIS A 409 -10.39 40.61 -12.47
CA HIS A 409 -10.03 41.13 -13.79
C HIS A 409 -8.56 40.85 -14.13
N ASN A 410 -8.31 40.14 -15.24
CA ASN A 410 -6.95 39.91 -15.77
C ASN A 410 -6.34 41.22 -16.33
N PRO A 411 -5.26 41.76 -15.74
CA PRO A 411 -4.61 42.97 -16.25
C PRO A 411 -3.68 42.73 -17.46
N TYR A 412 -3.44 41.47 -17.82
CA TYR A 412 -2.46 41.03 -18.82
C TYR A 412 -3.15 40.45 -20.06
N LEU A 413 -3.78 41.32 -20.86
CA LEU A 413 -4.53 40.92 -22.07
C LEU A 413 -3.70 40.99 -23.36
N THR A 414 -2.52 41.60 -23.30
CA THR A 414 -1.65 41.81 -24.46
C THR A 414 -0.18 41.59 -24.13
N ASP A 415 0.59 41.14 -25.10
CA ASP A 415 2.05 41.03 -25.04
C ASP A 415 2.71 42.33 -24.57
N LYS A 416 2.19 43.49 -24.97
CA LYS A 416 2.71 44.80 -24.56
C LYS A 416 2.56 45.05 -23.06
N GLN A 417 1.44 44.64 -22.46
CA GLN A 417 1.21 44.75 -21.01
C GLN A 417 2.12 43.80 -20.23
N ILE A 418 2.25 42.56 -20.70
CA ILE A 418 3.15 41.56 -20.11
C ILE A 418 4.61 42.03 -20.19
N ALA A 419 5.06 42.46 -21.38
CA ALA A 419 6.42 42.99 -21.58
C ALA A 419 6.74 44.20 -20.70
N LYS A 420 5.74 45.06 -20.47
CA LYS A 420 5.89 46.23 -19.58
C LYS A 420 6.00 45.83 -18.11
N ARG A 421 5.23 44.83 -17.66
CA ARG A 421 5.23 44.37 -16.27
C ARG A 421 6.44 43.48 -15.93
N PHE A 422 6.86 42.64 -16.88
CA PHE A 422 7.92 41.65 -16.73
C PHE A 422 9.06 41.86 -17.74
N PRO A 423 9.74 43.01 -17.74
CA PRO A 423 10.73 43.36 -18.76
C PRO A 423 11.94 42.43 -18.79
N LYS A 424 12.39 41.90 -17.64
CA LYS A 424 13.54 40.98 -17.59
C LYS A 424 13.14 39.62 -18.15
N LEU A 425 11.99 39.09 -17.71
CA LEU A 425 11.48 37.79 -18.15
C LEU A 425 11.14 37.82 -19.64
N TRP A 426 10.49 38.88 -20.11
CA TRP A 426 10.17 39.09 -21.52
C TRP A 426 11.41 39.12 -22.41
N LYS A 427 12.46 39.83 -21.97
CA LYS A 427 13.73 39.88 -22.69
C LYS A 427 14.43 38.51 -22.73
N ARG A 428 14.31 37.71 -21.67
CA ARG A 428 14.89 36.36 -21.60
C ARG A 428 14.22 35.41 -22.59
N THR A 429 12.89 35.35 -22.60
CA THR A 429 12.15 34.38 -23.44
C THR A 429 12.25 34.68 -24.93
N ARG A 430 12.40 35.96 -25.30
CA ARG A 430 12.57 36.41 -26.71
C ARG A 430 14.02 36.45 -27.21
N ARG A 431 15.01 36.20 -26.34
CA ARG A 431 16.41 35.97 -26.74
C ARG A 431 16.72 34.50 -27.04
N ALA A 432 15.84 33.60 -26.61
CA ALA A 432 15.98 32.14 -26.74
C ALA A 432 15.13 31.56 -27.89
N ALA A 433 14.31 32.39 -28.55
CA ALA A 433 13.62 32.11 -29.81
C ALA A 433 14.35 32.81 -30.95
#